data_AF-A0A524LEX8-F1
#
_entry.id   AF-A0A524LEX8-F1
#
_cell.length_a   1.000
_cell.length_b   1.000
_cell.length_c   1.000
_cell.angle_alpha   90.00
_cell.angle_beta   90.00
_cell.angle_gamma   90.00
#
_symmetry.space_group_name_H-M   'P 1'
#
loop_
_entity.id
_entity.type
_entity.pdbx_description
1 polymer ?
#
loop_
_entity_poly.entity_id
_entity_poly.type
_entity_poly.pdbx_seq_one_letter_code
_entity_poly.pdbx_strand_id
1 'polypeptide(L)' 'MIDIDNPPKEIINWIKRVKRCFTEQPDGVWFYVADSRIYIMACNENGGRAMAKYGEVDPDYEIDSIPIQDIDGGGW' A
#
# COMPACT_ATOMS: atom_id res chain seq x y z
N MET A 1 -5.27 -5.00 20.11
CA MET A 1 -6.59 -4.97 19.46
C MET A 1 -6.81 -3.56 18.92
N ILE A 2 -6.88 -3.40 17.59
CA ILE A 2 -7.19 -2.10 16.96
C ILE A 2 -8.67 -1.83 17.16
N ASP A 3 -9.01 -0.65 17.66
CA ASP A 3 -10.39 -0.17 17.69
C ASP A 3 -10.78 0.23 16.26
N ILE A 4 -11.59 -0.60 15.61
CA ILE A 4 -12.06 -0.36 14.24
C ILE A 4 -13.08 0.78 14.16
N ASP A 5 -13.77 1.08 15.26
CA ASP A 5 -14.71 2.17 15.36
C ASP A 5 -13.98 3.51 15.57
N ASN A 6 -12.76 3.47 16.12
CA ASN A 6 -11.86 4.61 16.27
C ASN A 6 -10.45 4.30 15.71
N PRO A 7 -10.29 4.20 14.39
CA PRO A 7 -9.01 3.82 13.79
C PRO A 7 -7.92 4.87 14.09
N PRO A 8 -6.65 4.45 14.22
CA PRO A 8 -5.51 5.35 14.36
C PRO A 8 -5.50 6.43 13.27
N LYS A 9 -5.14 7.66 13.65
CA LYS A 9 -5.07 8.81 12.72
C LYS A 9 -4.18 8.53 11.50
N GLU A 10 -3.13 7.73 11.70
CA GLU A 10 -2.23 7.29 10.62
C GLU A 10 -2.98 6.51 9.54
N ILE A 11 -3.80 5.53 9.93
CA ILE A 11 -4.63 4.73 9.01
C ILE A 11 -5.61 5.63 8.26
N ILE A 12 -6.29 6.54 8.97
CA ILE A 12 -7.21 7.51 8.36
C ILE A 12 -6.49 8.36 7.30
N ASN A 13 -5.30 8.86 7.63
CA ASN A 13 -4.52 9.68 6.71
C ASN A 13 -4.01 8.89 5.51
N TRP A 14 -3.59 7.64 5.70
CA TRP A 14 -3.19 6.75 4.61
C TRP A 14 -4.35 6.45 3.68
N ILE A 15 -5.54 6.12 4.19
CA ILE A 15 -6.76 5.92 3.37
C ILE A 15 -7.10 7.17 2.55
N LYS A 16 -6.94 8.37 3.12
CA LYS A 16 -7.13 9.63 2.36
C LYS A 16 -6.13 9.75 1.21
N ARG A 17 -4.87 9.36 1.41
CA ARG A 17 -3.84 9.36 0.36
C ARG A 17 -4.13 8.32 -0.72
N VAL A 18 -4.48 7.09 -0.33
CA VAL A 18 -5.00 6.05 -1.24
C VAL A 18 -6.10 6.62 -2.13
N LYS A 19 -7.15 7.19 -1.53
CA LYS A 19 -8.29 7.72 -2.27
C LYS A 19 -7.85 8.78 -3.28
N ARG A 20 -6.93 9.67 -2.89
CA ARG A 20 -6.38 10.70 -3.77
C ARG A 20 -5.63 10.08 -4.94
N CYS A 21 -4.74 9.13 -4.71
CA CYS A 21 -3.97 8.46 -5.77
C CYS A 21 -4.88 7.80 -6.81
N PHE A 22 -5.87 7.02 -6.38
CA PHE A 22 -6.81 6.36 -7.29
C PHE A 22 -7.81 7.33 -7.96
N THR A 23 -8.01 8.54 -7.42
CA THR A 23 -8.82 9.58 -8.07
C THR A 23 -8.03 10.31 -9.15
N GLU A 24 -6.77 10.62 -8.89
CA GLU A 24 -5.90 11.33 -9.83
C GLU A 24 -5.36 10.41 -10.94
N GLN A 25 -5.13 9.13 -10.63
CA GLN A 25 -4.51 8.14 -11.52
C GLN A 25 -5.17 6.75 -11.38
N PRO A 26 -6.42 6.57 -11.82
CA PRO A 26 -7.18 5.34 -11.57
C PRO A 26 -6.53 4.05 -12.10
N ASP A 27 -5.86 4.14 -13.26
CA ASP A 27 -5.17 3.00 -13.89
C ASP A 27 -3.64 3.06 -13.71
N GLY A 28 -3.13 4.12 -13.07
CA GLY A 28 -1.71 4.38 -12.90
C GLY A 28 -1.13 3.85 -11.59
N VAL A 29 -1.98 3.31 -10.70
CA VAL A 29 -1.57 2.82 -9.38
C VAL A 29 -2.19 1.47 -9.06
N TRP A 30 -1.52 0.69 -8.22
CA TRP A 30 -2.00 -0.62 -7.77
C TRP A 30 -1.50 -0.93 -6.35
N PHE A 31 -2.14 -1.89 -5.68
CA PHE A 31 -1.71 -2.33 -4.35
C PHE A 31 -0.78 -3.52 -4.43
N TYR A 32 0.28 -3.47 -3.63
CA TYR A 32 1.21 -4.58 -3.45
C TYR A 32 1.36 -4.91 -1.96
N VAL A 33 1.49 -6.20 -1.65
CA VAL A 33 1.61 -6.69 -0.27
C VAL A 33 2.86 -7.54 -0.19
N ALA A 34 3.82 -7.08 0.62
CA ALA A 34 5.10 -7.74 0.84
C ALA A 34 5.69 -7.25 2.16
N ASP A 35 6.64 -7.99 2.73
CA ASP A 35 7.47 -7.54 3.86
C ASP A 35 6.69 -6.94 5.04
N SER A 36 5.54 -7.54 5.37
CA SER A 36 4.63 -7.06 6.44
C SER A 36 4.12 -5.62 6.22
N ARG A 37 3.96 -5.19 4.97
CA ARG A 37 3.46 -3.86 4.58
C ARG A 37 2.48 -3.96 3.42
N ILE A 38 1.61 -2.96 3.34
CA ILE A 38 0.77 -2.69 2.17
C ILE A 38 1.34 -1.45 1.49
N TYR A 39 1.64 -1.57 0.20
CA TYR A 39 2.21 -0.53 -0.65
C TYR A 39 1.16 -0.04 -1.65
N ILE A 40 1.20 1.26 -1.93
CA ILE A 40 0.64 1.84 -3.15
C ILE A 40 1.81 1.96 -4.12
N MET A 41 1.71 1.28 -5.24
CA MET A 41 2.73 1.24 -6.27
C MET A 41 2.24 1.95 -7.53
N ALA A 42 3.13 2.65 -8.21
CA ALA A 42 2.89 3.15 -9.56
C ALA A 42 2.97 1.99 -10.57
N CYS A 43 2.19 2.10 -11.64
CA CYS A 43 2.39 1.28 -12.84
C CYS A 43 3.63 1.77 -13.61
N ASN A 44 4.28 0.86 -14.35
CA ASN A 44 5.37 1.24 -15.26
C ASN A 44 4.85 1.98 -16.50
N GLU A 45 5.78 2.44 -17.34
CA GLU A 45 5.49 3.17 -18.60
C GLU A 45 4.53 2.43 -19.55
N ASN A 46 4.38 1.11 -19.40
CA ASN A 46 3.47 0.28 -20.20
C ASN A 46 2.14 -0.01 -19.48
N GLY A 47 1.86 0.62 -18.34
CA GLY A 47 0.69 0.33 -17.50
C GLY A 47 0.77 -1.00 -16.75
N GLY A 48 1.96 -1.64 -16.73
CA GLY A 48 2.20 -2.89 -16.03
C GLY A 48 2.52 -2.68 -14.54
N ARG A 49 2.31 -3.73 -13.74
CA ARG A 49 2.69 -3.73 -12.32
C ARG A 49 4.21 -3.75 -12.18
N ALA A 50 4.81 -2.62 -11.81
CA ALA A 50 6.25 -2.51 -11.60
C ALA A 50 6.66 -3.23 -10.31
N MET A 51 7.55 -4.21 -10.42
CA MET A 51 8.12 -4.95 -9.29
C MET A 51 9.61 -5.13 -9.51
N ALA A 52 10.39 -5.15 -8.43
CA ALA A 52 11.80 -5.46 -8.51
C ALA A 52 11.98 -6.95 -8.85
N LYS A 53 13.21 -7.30 -9.25
CA LYS A 53 13.56 -8.69 -9.58
C LYS A 53 13.25 -9.58 -8.38
N TYR A 54 12.68 -10.77 -8.64
CA TYR A 54 12.23 -11.73 -7.62
C TYR A 54 10.96 -11.37 -6.85
N GLY A 55 10.18 -10.41 -7.34
CA GLY A 55 8.91 -10.06 -6.69
C GLY A 55 9.15 -9.35 -5.36
N GLU A 56 10.14 -8.45 -5.35
CA GLU A 56 10.37 -7.48 -4.28
C GLU A 56 9.71 -6.14 -4.68
N VAL A 57 9.60 -5.23 -3.71
CA VAL A 57 9.15 -3.86 -3.97
C VAL A 57 10.21 -3.14 -4.80
N ASP A 58 9.80 -2.52 -5.91
CA ASP A 58 10.66 -1.58 -6.64
C ASP A 58 10.52 -0.17 -6.02
N PRO A 59 11.55 0.34 -5.32
CA PRO A 59 11.45 1.62 -4.61
C PRO A 59 11.22 2.80 -5.57
N ASP A 60 11.58 2.69 -6.85
CA ASP A 60 11.34 3.75 -7.84
C ASP A 60 9.85 3.90 -8.18
N TYR A 61 9.05 2.87 -7.86
CA TYR A 61 7.61 2.84 -8.09
C TYR A 61 6.79 2.86 -6.79
N GLU A 62 7.42 2.93 -5.61
CA GLU A 62 6.70 3.09 -4.34
C GLU A 62 6.15 4.51 -4.21
N ILE A 63 4.83 4.64 -4.06
CA ILE A 63 4.16 5.93 -3.81
C ILE A 63 4.00 6.17 -2.31
N ASP A 64 3.55 5.15 -1.57
CA ASP A 64 3.33 5.20 -0.13
C ASP A 64 3.20 3.78 0.42
N SER A 65 3.44 3.58 1.71
CA SER A 65 3.26 2.28 2.36
C SER A 65 2.87 2.41 3.83
N ILE A 66 2.13 1.41 4.31
CA ILE A 66 1.75 1.31 5.72
C ILE A 66 2.10 -0.10 6.23
N PRO A 67 2.62 -0.24 7.47
CA PRO A 67 2.79 -1.55 8.07
C PRO A 67 1.46 -2.29 8.17
N ILE A 68 1.50 -3.58 7.88
CA ILE A 68 0.43 -4.50 8.26
C ILE A 68 0.51 -4.62 9.77
N GLN A 69 -0.44 -3.99 10.44
CA GLN A 69 -0.69 -4.33 11.83
C GLN A 69 -1.48 -5.61 11.86
N ASP A 70 -0.84 -6.64 12.39
CA ASP A 70 -1.53 -7.86 12.76
C ASP A 70 -2.60 -7.51 13.82
N ILE A 71 -3.85 -7.88 13.50
CA ILE A 71 -5.03 -7.59 14.31
C ILE A 71 -5.28 -8.65 15.38
N ASP A 72 -4.73 -9.86 15.22
CA ASP A 72 -4.92 -10.99 16.14
C ASP A 72 -3.69 -11.26 17.02
N GLY A 73 -2.53 -10.69 16.68
CA GLY A 73 -1.30 -10.77 17.47
C GLY A 73 -0.56 -12.11 17.31
N GLY A 74 -0.86 -12.88 16.26
CA GLY A 74 -0.24 -14.16 15.95
C GLY A 74 0.90 -14.06 14.94
N GLY A 75 2.09 -14.49 15.37
CA GLY A 75 3.10 -15.00 14.43
C GLY A 75 2.52 -16.10 13.55
N TRP A 76 2.98 -16.13 12.30
CA TRP A 76 2.65 -17.13 11.28
C TRP A 76 2.77 -18.58 11.79
#